data_AF-A0A923Y9U2-F1
#
_entry.id   AF-A0A923Y9U2-F1
#
_cell.length_a   1.000
_cell.length_b   1.000
_cell.length_c   1.000
_cell.angle_alpha   90.00
_cell.angle_beta   90.00
_cell.angle_gamma   90.00
#
_symmetry.space_group_name_H-M   'P 1'
#
loop_
_entity.id
_entity.type
_entity.pdbx_description
1 polymer ?
#
loop_
_entity_poly.entity_id
_entity_poly.type
_entity_poly.pdbx_seq_one_letter_code
_entity_poly.pdbx_strand_id
1 'polypeptide(L)'
;MPLEPYSGILGKKASAHLLRRATLGATKPDIDTFTGYTAPQALNELFRSITMPAAPVLPGGTAWVNTAPQPEEDDGDQQAYFIRPHLFCSTH
;
A
#
# COMPACT_ATOMS: atom_id res chain seq x y z
N MET A 1 1.03 9.13 29.45
CA MET A 1 2.02 8.03 29.52
C MET A 1 2.20 7.44 28.14
N PRO A 2 3.43 7.13 27.70
CA PRO A 2 3.66 6.43 26.44
C PRO A 2 3.20 4.97 26.54
N LEU A 3 2.69 4.43 25.43
CA LEU A 3 2.34 3.01 25.32
C LEU A 3 3.62 2.19 25.09
N GLU A 4 3.76 1.08 25.79
CA GLU A 4 4.88 0.17 25.59
C GLU A 4 4.67 -0.70 24.34
N PRO A 5 5.72 -0.97 23.53
CA PRO A 5 5.61 -1.82 22.36
C PRO A 5 5.31 -3.27 22.76
N TYR A 6 4.41 -3.92 22.02
CA TYR A 6 4.16 -5.35 22.20
C TYR A 6 5.36 -6.18 21.74
N SER A 7 5.96 -6.93 22.67
CA SER A 7 7.15 -7.76 22.44
C SER A 7 6.86 -9.27 22.35
N GLY A 8 5.59 -9.67 22.56
CA GLY A 8 5.20 -11.08 22.54
C GLY A 8 5.08 -11.67 21.14
N ILE A 9 4.99 -13.01 21.11
CA ILE A 9 4.60 -13.75 19.91
C ILE A 9 3.10 -13.51 19.65
N LEU A 10 2.75 -13.21 18.40
CA LEU A 10 1.37 -13.07 17.96
C LEU A 10 0.67 -14.43 18.03
N GLY A 11 -0.34 -14.51 18.90
CA GLY A 11 -1.28 -15.63 18.92
C GLY A 11 -2.33 -15.49 17.82
N LYS A 12 -3.05 -16.59 17.55
CA LYS A 12 -4.03 -16.69 16.45
C LYS A 12 -5.02 -15.52 16.34
N LYS A 13 -5.52 -15.02 17.48
CA LYS A 13 -6.44 -13.86 17.52
C LYS A 13 -5.77 -12.55 17.11
N ALA A 14 -4.53 -12.33 17.55
CA ALA A 14 -3.76 -11.13 17.23
C ALA A 14 -3.34 -11.15 15.76
N SER A 15 -2.85 -12.28 15.25
CA SER A 15 -2.52 -12.47 13.83
C SER A 15 -3.75 -12.27 12.94
N ALA A 16 -4.90 -12.84 13.31
CA ALA A 16 -6.15 -12.63 12.58
C ALA A 16 -6.59 -11.16 12.58
N HIS A 17 -6.45 -10.46 13.71
CA HIS A 17 -6.80 -9.05 13.80
C HIS A 17 -5.91 -8.19 12.90
N LEU A 18 -4.59 -8.37 13.00
CA LEU A 18 -3.60 -7.68 12.17
C LEU A 18 -3.91 -7.88 10.69
N LEU A 19 -4.03 -9.14 10.23
CA LEU A 19 -4.24 -9.44 8.83
C LEU A 19 -5.56 -8.89 8.27
N ARG A 20 -6.66 -8.95 9.05
CA ARG A 20 -7.95 -8.37 8.62
C ARG A 20 -7.92 -6.84 8.48
N ARG A 21 -7.00 -6.16 9.17
CA ARG A 21 -6.83 -4.70 9.11
C ARG A 21 -5.81 -4.28 8.07
N ALA A 22 -4.75 -5.06 7.89
CA ALA A 22 -3.66 -4.75 6.98
C ALA A 22 -3.87 -5.27 5.54
N THR A 23 -4.71 -6.29 5.37
CA THR A 23 -4.92 -6.96 4.06
C THR A 23 -6.40 -7.04 3.70
N LEU A 24 -6.68 -7.09 2.40
CA LEU A 24 -8.02 -7.25 1.85
C LEU A 24 -8.31 -8.74 1.60
N GLY A 25 -8.53 -9.52 2.67
CA GLY A 25 -9.03 -10.89 2.58
C GLY A 25 -8.06 -12.01 2.94
N ALA A 26 -7.32 -11.87 4.04
CA ALA A 26 -6.46 -12.95 4.55
C ALA A 26 -7.21 -14.27 4.81
N THR A 27 -6.59 -15.36 4.40
CA THR A 27 -7.12 -16.72 4.52
C THR A 27 -6.72 -17.37 5.85
N LYS A 28 -7.34 -18.51 6.20
CA LYS A 28 -6.97 -19.28 7.40
C LYS A 28 -5.49 -19.71 7.39
N PRO A 29 -4.94 -20.24 6.28
CA PRO A 29 -3.50 -20.51 6.17
C PRO A 29 -2.63 -19.30 6.49
N ASP A 30 -2.97 -18.11 5.97
CA ASP A 30 -2.18 -16.90 6.22
C ASP A 30 -2.17 -16.55 7.71
N ILE A 31 -3.31 -16.69 8.40
CA ILE A 31 -3.40 -16.46 9.84
C ILE A 31 -2.51 -17.45 10.60
N ASP A 32 -2.51 -18.72 10.20
CA ASP A 32 -1.70 -19.75 10.84
C ASP A 32 -0.19 -19.53 10.56
N THR A 33 0.20 -19.03 9.39
CA THR A 33 1.58 -18.62 9.07
C THR A 33 2.06 -17.47 9.94
N PHE A 34 1.20 -16.48 10.18
CA PHE A 34 1.52 -15.34 11.06
C PHE A 34 1.37 -15.68 12.55
N THR A 35 0.89 -16.88 12.90
CA THR A 35 0.84 -17.35 14.28
C THR A 35 2.21 -17.88 14.65
N GLY A 36 2.89 -17.24 15.61
CA GLY A 36 4.30 -17.54 15.90
C GLY A 36 5.27 -16.43 15.54
N TYR A 37 4.83 -15.42 14.79
CA TYR A 37 5.63 -14.23 14.49
C TYR A 37 5.56 -13.22 15.63
N THR A 38 6.64 -12.48 15.83
CA THR A 38 6.62 -11.25 16.61
C THR A 38 6.01 -10.11 15.79
N ALA A 39 5.53 -9.06 16.46
CA ALA A 39 5.02 -7.86 15.78
C ALA A 39 5.97 -7.29 14.69
N PRO A 40 7.29 -7.10 14.94
CA PRO A 40 8.20 -6.59 13.91
C PRO A 40 8.37 -7.56 12.73
N GLN A 41 8.42 -8.88 12.97
CA GLN A 41 8.51 -9.86 11.89
C GLN A 41 7.29 -9.84 10.98
N ALA A 42 6.09 -9.79 11.57
CA ALA A 42 4.85 -9.70 10.82
C ALA A 42 4.77 -8.44 9.95
N LEU A 43 5.24 -7.29 10.47
CA LEU A 43 5.29 -6.05 9.70
C LEU A 43 6.30 -6.13 8.55
N ASN A 44 7.47 -6.71 8.77
CA ASN A 44 8.45 -6.91 7.70
C ASN A 44 7.89 -7.77 6.56
N GLU A 45 7.13 -8.82 6.86
CA GLU A 45 6.48 -9.62 5.82
C GLU A 45 5.34 -8.86 5.13
N LEU A 46 4.55 -8.07 5.86
CA LEU A 46 3.47 -7.26 5.27
C LEU A 46 3.98 -6.19 4.31
N PHE A 47 5.10 -5.56 4.65
CA PHE A 47 5.71 -4.51 3.81
C PHE A 47 6.71 -5.04 2.79
N ARG A 48 6.85 -6.38 2.69
CA ARG A 48 7.70 -6.98 1.68
C ARG A 48 7.16 -6.62 0.30
N SER A 49 8.04 -6.15 -0.58
CA SER A 49 7.65 -5.77 -1.94
C SER A 49 6.98 -6.94 -2.65
N ILE A 50 5.72 -6.74 -3.03
CA ILE A 50 4.95 -7.66 -3.86
C ILE A 50 5.09 -7.24 -5.31
N THR A 51 5.34 -8.22 -6.19
CA THR A 51 5.32 -8.00 -7.63
C THR A 51 3.89 -7.66 -8.05
N MET A 52 3.71 -6.52 -8.69
CA MET A 52 2.41 -6.11 -9.20
C MET A 52 1.99 -7.10 -10.30
N PRO A 53 0.78 -7.68 -10.24
CA PRO A 53 0.31 -8.60 -11.28
C PRO A 53 0.22 -7.87 -12.62
N ALA A 54 0.37 -8.63 -13.71
CA ALA A 54 0.15 -8.09 -15.05
C ALA A 54 -1.27 -7.52 -15.17
N ALA A 55 -1.41 -6.43 -15.93
CA ALA A 55 -2.71 -5.82 -16.18
C ALA A 55 -3.68 -6.83 -16.82
N PRO A 56 -4.98 -6.75 -16.51
CA PRO A 56 -5.97 -7.60 -17.16
C PRO A 56 -5.99 -7.35 -18.67
N VAL A 57 -6.20 -8.41 -19.43
CA VAL A 57 -6.38 -8.38 -20.89
C VAL A 57 -7.84 -8.67 -21.24
N LEU A 58 -8.34 -8.03 -22.28
CA LEU A 58 -9.66 -8.29 -22.85
C LEU A 58 -9.66 -9.63 -23.62
N PRO A 59 -10.83 -10.23 -23.86
CA PRO A 59 -10.99 -11.36 -24.79
C PRO A 59 -10.64 -10.88 -26.21
N GLY A 60 -9.35 -10.98 -26.57
CA GLY A 60 -8.78 -10.35 -27.76
C GLY A 60 -7.33 -9.87 -27.59
N GLY A 61 -6.79 -9.90 -26.36
CA GLY A 61 -5.39 -9.59 -26.08
C GLY A 61 -5.09 -8.11 -25.88
N THR A 62 -6.06 -7.22 -26.06
CA THR A 62 -5.93 -5.79 -25.81
C THR A 62 -5.98 -5.50 -24.30
N ALA A 63 -5.08 -4.66 -23.79
CA ALA A 63 -5.11 -4.21 -22.40
C ALA A 63 -6.34 -3.31 -22.14
N TRP A 64 -6.89 -3.35 -20.93
CA TRP A 64 -8.06 -2.55 -20.54
C TRP A 64 -7.76 -1.03 -20.44
N VAL A 65 -6.49 -0.66 -20.44
CA VAL A 65 -6.03 0.72 -20.38
C VAL A 65 -5.48 1.07 -21.76
N ASN A 66 -6.14 1.99 -22.46
CA ASN A 66 -5.54 2.64 -23.62
C ASN A 66 -4.33 3.46 -23.13
N THR A 67 -3.25 3.37 -23.89
CA THR A 67 -1.99 4.12 -23.79
C THR A 67 -2.15 5.50 -23.17
N ALA A 68 -1.17 5.90 -22.35
CA ALA A 68 -1.08 7.18 -21.62
C ALA A 68 -1.75 8.36 -22.35
N PRO A 69 -2.38 9.32 -21.62
CA PRO A 69 -2.88 10.53 -22.25
C PRO A 69 -1.77 11.07 -23.16
N GLN A 70 -2.04 11.17 -24.46
CA GLN A 70 -1.24 12.04 -25.31
C GLN A 70 -1.27 13.41 -24.64
N PRO A 71 -0.15 14.15 -24.59
CA PRO A 71 -0.22 15.54 -24.18
C PRO A 71 -1.20 16.22 -25.14
N GLU A 72 -2.44 16.40 -24.68
CA GLU A 72 -3.35 17.34 -25.29
C GLU A 72 -2.66 18.69 -25.08
N GLU A 73 -2.16 19.26 -26.18
CA GLU A 73 -1.65 20.62 -26.23
C GLU A 73 -2.81 21.57 -25.88
N ASP A 74 -3.04 21.79 -24.59
CA ASP A 74 -3.77 22.96 -24.08
C ASP A 74 -3.01 23.50 -22.87
N ASP A 75 -1.90 24.17 -23.21
CA ASP A 75 -1.04 24.94 -22.34
C ASP A 75 -1.82 26.15 -21.78
N GLY A 76 -2.32 26.03 -20.55
CA GLY A 76 -2.83 27.19 -19.81
C GLY A 76 -3.18 26.89 -18.36
N ASP A 77 -4.01 25.87 -18.14
CA ASP A 77 -4.76 25.80 -16.87
C ASP A 77 -4.19 24.78 -15.86
N GLN A 78 -3.39 23.82 -16.31
CA GLN A 78 -2.89 22.72 -15.46
C GLN A 78 -1.64 23.09 -14.66
N GLN A 79 -0.88 24.10 -15.09
CA GLN A 79 0.35 24.54 -14.41
C GLN A 79 0.08 25.32 -13.11
N ALA A 80 -1.17 25.78 -12.91
CA ALA A 80 -1.54 26.53 -11.70
C ALA A 80 -1.52 25.67 -10.42
N TYR A 81 -1.69 24.34 -10.54
CA TYR A 81 -1.72 23.44 -9.38
C TYR A 81 -0.35 22.89 -8.96
N PHE A 82 0.66 22.98 -9.84
CA PHE A 82 2.01 22.44 -9.57
C PHE A 82 3.01 23.51 -9.09
N ILE A 83 2.62 24.79 -9.04
CA ILE A 83 3.48 25.84 -8.47
C ILE A 83 3.37 25.85 -6.93
N ARG A 84 4.20 24.98 -6.34
CA ARG A 84 5.07 25.20 -5.16
C ARG A 84 4.43 25.26 -3.75
N PRO A 85 4.36 24.13 -3.02
CA PRO A 85 4.22 24.14 -1.56
C PRO A 85 5.51 24.56 -0.81
N HIS A 86 6.65 24.76 -1.49
CA HIS A 86 7.94 25.03 -0.82
C HIS A 86 8.24 26.51 -0.52
N LEU A 87 7.33 27.44 -0.81
CA LEU A 87 7.49 28.86 -0.42
C LEU A 87 6.68 29.27 0.82
N PHE A 88 5.98 28.36 1.50
CA PHE A 88 5.22 28.70 2.70
C PHE A 88 6.02 28.59 4.03
N CYS A 89 7.31 28.26 3.97
CA CYS A 89 8.17 28.14 5.16
C CYS A 89 9.52 28.85 4.97
N SER A 90 9.53 30.18 4.87
CA SER A 90 10.71 31.00 5.15
C SER A 90 10.30 32.45 5.41
N THR A 91 9.67 32.69 6.56
CA THR A 91 9.53 34.04 7.12
C THR A 91 10.02 34.00 8.57
N HIS A 92 11.34 34.15 8.74
CA HIS A 92 11.92 34.89 9.86
C HIS A 92 13.25 35.50 9.44
#